data_AF-A0A926E1M7-F1
#
_entry.id   AF-A0A926E1M7-F1
#
_cell.length_a   1.000
_cell.length_b   1.000
_cell.length_c   1.000
_cell.angle_alpha   90.00
_cell.angle_beta   90.00
_cell.angle_gamma   90.00
#
_symmetry.space_group_name_H-M   'P 1'
#
loop_
_entity.id
_entity.type
_entity.pdbx_description
1 polymer ?
#
loop_
_entity_poly.entity_id
_entity_poly.type
_entity_poly.pdbx_seq_one_letter_code
_entity_poly.pdbx_strand_id
1 'polypeptide(L)'
;MTNYETLQKICGKTKENIDLLYSSGKLETLSKCITFADDLHKWVSYCDNLQGYILVKEAQTECINSIYMCAQGFYKEAITTMRQFLEHMLFAILLSTNDYRYKLWQVGRYDMSWTQIVDDQNGIFGTQFIRVYAEDLDEVRSVELLTIAKNVYRECSEYVHGNFEKLSTLPDNLLFDESAVERYIEYFSSIQYLICMALFIRFRHIFNKPEATAALESIISDNLGTLPEIQQLLSLGGVD
;
A
#
# COMPACT_ATOMS: atom_id res chain seq x y z
N MET A 1 -18.83 -23.28 27.42
CA MET A 1 -17.60 -22.53 27.15
C MET A 1 -17.83 -21.10 27.59
N THR A 2 -16.97 -20.56 28.43
CA THR A 2 -17.04 -19.15 28.83
C THR A 2 -16.55 -18.23 27.71
N ASN A 3 -16.87 -16.94 27.77
CA ASN A 3 -16.32 -15.96 26.81
C ASN A 3 -14.78 -15.94 26.85
N TYR A 4 -14.19 -16.12 28.04
CA TYR A 4 -12.75 -16.21 28.22
C TYR A 4 -12.14 -17.42 27.48
N GLU A 5 -12.71 -18.62 27.68
CA GLU A 5 -12.27 -19.84 26.98
C GLU A 5 -12.42 -19.72 25.45
N THR A 6 -13.45 -19.02 24.99
CA THR A 6 -13.69 -18.77 23.56
C THR A 6 -12.58 -17.90 22.96
N LEU A 7 -12.21 -16.80 23.64
CA LEU A 7 -11.10 -15.93 23.21
C LEU A 7 -9.77 -16.67 23.21
N GLN A 8 -9.50 -17.49 24.23
CA GLN A 8 -8.28 -18.31 24.27
C GLN A 8 -8.22 -19.30 23.10
N LYS A 9 -9.35 -19.92 22.74
CA LYS A 9 -9.42 -20.83 21.59
C LYS A 9 -9.11 -20.11 20.28
N ILE A 10 -9.61 -18.88 20.10
CA ILE A 10 -9.29 -18.05 18.93
C ILE A 10 -7.80 -17.77 18.89
N CYS A 11 -7.19 -17.30 19.99
CA CYS A 11 -5.74 -17.05 20.05
C CYS A 11 -4.91 -18.32 19.76
N GLY A 12 -5.36 -19.47 20.24
CA GLY A 12 -4.73 -20.77 19.93
C GLY A 12 -4.76 -21.07 18.43
N LYS A 13 -5.91 -20.83 17.78
CA LYS A 13 -6.06 -21.05 16.34
C LYS A 13 -5.22 -20.08 15.52
N THR A 14 -5.17 -18.80 15.89
CA THR A 14 -4.34 -17.81 15.18
C THR A 14 -2.85 -18.15 15.29
N LYS A 15 -2.41 -18.71 16.42
CA LYS A 15 -1.03 -19.19 16.58
C LYS A 15 -0.75 -20.40 15.67
N GLU A 16 -1.65 -21.37 15.64
CA GLU A 16 -1.55 -22.54 14.76
C GLU A 16 -1.44 -22.12 13.29
N ASN A 17 -2.22 -21.12 12.86
CA ASN A 17 -2.14 -20.61 11.48
C ASN A 17 -0.78 -19.98 11.15
N ILE A 18 -0.14 -19.30 12.11
CA ILE A 18 1.22 -18.77 11.93
C ILE A 18 2.23 -19.91 11.82
N ASP A 19 2.09 -20.97 12.63
CA ASP A 19 2.95 -22.15 12.55
C ASP A 19 2.79 -22.89 11.20
N LEU A 20 1.55 -22.95 10.67
CA LEU A 20 1.25 -23.49 9.34
C LEU A 20 1.80 -22.60 8.22
N LEU A 21 1.67 -21.28 8.35
CA LEU A 21 2.27 -20.31 7.42
C LEU A 21 3.78 -20.49 7.34
N TYR A 22 4.46 -20.64 8.48
CA TYR A 22 5.89 -20.95 8.52
C TYR A 22 6.21 -22.27 7.81
N SER A 23 5.48 -23.33 8.15
CA SER A 23 5.71 -24.68 7.62
C SER A 23 5.41 -24.79 6.11
N SER A 24 4.52 -23.96 5.59
CA SER A 24 4.20 -23.86 4.15
C SER A 24 5.28 -23.15 3.31
N GLY A 25 6.23 -22.47 3.96
CA GLY A 25 7.23 -21.64 3.29
C GLY A 25 6.73 -20.24 2.87
N LYS A 26 5.43 -19.95 2.97
CA LYS A 26 4.85 -18.65 2.62
C LYS A 26 5.23 -17.51 3.58
N LEU A 27 5.73 -17.83 4.77
CA LEU A 27 6.21 -16.81 5.70
C LEU A 27 7.31 -15.93 5.09
N GLU A 28 8.19 -16.47 4.24
CA GLU A 28 9.25 -15.69 3.61
C GLU A 28 8.67 -14.58 2.72
N THR A 29 7.65 -14.91 1.91
CA THR A 29 6.99 -13.93 1.05
C THR A 29 6.21 -12.91 1.87
N LEU A 30 5.50 -13.34 2.91
CA LEU A 30 4.79 -12.42 3.80
C LEU A 30 5.75 -11.51 4.60
N SER A 31 6.95 -12.00 4.93
CA SER A 31 7.98 -11.21 5.61
C SER A 31 8.45 -10.03 4.75
N LYS A 32 8.45 -10.16 3.42
CA LYS A 32 8.73 -9.03 2.51
C LYS A 32 7.67 -7.92 2.64
N CYS A 33 6.42 -8.27 2.88
CA CYS A 33 5.37 -7.28 3.17
C CYS A 33 5.65 -6.53 4.48
N ILE A 34 6.17 -7.22 5.50
CA ILE A 34 6.55 -6.61 6.79
C ILE A 34 7.73 -5.66 6.57
N THR A 35 8.77 -6.10 5.86
CA THR A 35 9.92 -5.25 5.51
C THR A 35 9.48 -4.00 4.76
N PHE A 36 8.54 -4.13 3.81
CA PHE A 36 7.98 -2.99 3.11
C PHE A 36 7.29 -1.97 4.06
N ALA A 37 6.64 -2.42 5.14
CA ALA A 37 6.03 -1.49 6.09
C ALA A 37 7.07 -0.58 6.77
N ASP A 38 8.24 -1.14 7.12
CA ASP A 38 9.36 -0.38 7.67
C ASP A 38 10.00 0.55 6.62
N ASP A 39 10.19 0.04 5.40
CA ASP A 39 10.70 0.84 4.28
C ASP A 39 9.79 2.01 3.95
N LEU A 40 8.48 1.80 3.96
CA LEU A 40 7.48 2.84 3.75
C LEU A 40 7.57 3.91 4.86
N HIS A 41 7.76 3.50 6.11
CA HIS A 41 7.95 4.44 7.22
C HIS A 41 9.20 5.30 7.01
N LYS A 42 10.31 4.67 6.60
CA LYS A 42 11.54 5.37 6.30
C LYS A 42 11.37 6.33 5.11
N TRP A 43 10.80 5.88 3.99
CA TRP A 43 10.58 6.73 2.81
C TRP A 43 9.72 7.95 3.15
N VAL A 44 8.58 7.75 3.81
CA VAL A 44 7.68 8.85 4.21
C VAL A 44 8.36 9.88 5.08
N SER A 45 9.37 9.50 5.89
CA SER A 45 10.11 10.47 6.73
C SER A 45 10.95 11.48 5.94
N TYR A 46 11.24 11.20 4.66
CA TYR A 46 11.89 12.14 3.73
C TYR A 46 10.89 12.97 2.90
N CYS A 47 9.59 12.64 2.95
CA CYS A 47 8.54 13.27 2.13
C CYS A 47 7.94 14.53 2.78
N ASP A 48 8.70 15.63 2.81
CA ASP A 48 8.26 16.94 3.32
C ASP A 48 7.47 16.82 4.65
N ASN A 49 6.22 17.30 4.69
CA ASN A 49 5.33 17.23 5.87
C ASN A 49 4.42 15.99 5.89
N LEU A 50 4.55 15.06 4.94
CA LEU A 50 3.64 13.93 4.77
C LEU A 50 3.61 13.03 6.03
N GLN A 51 4.76 12.77 6.64
CA GLN A 51 4.85 11.99 7.90
C GLN A 51 4.02 12.60 9.05
N GLY A 52 3.80 13.91 9.02
CA GLY A 52 3.01 14.63 10.01
C GLY A 52 1.50 14.40 9.88
N TYR A 53 1.02 13.84 8.76
CA TYR A 53 -0.41 13.68 8.51
C TYR A 53 -0.94 12.51 9.34
N ILE A 54 -2.01 12.76 10.10
CA ILE A 54 -2.65 11.70 10.92
C ILE A 54 -3.11 10.53 10.05
N LEU A 55 -3.57 10.81 8.83
CA LEU A 55 -4.02 9.78 7.88
C LEU A 55 -2.89 8.86 7.43
N VAL A 56 -1.65 9.35 7.35
CA VAL A 56 -0.50 8.53 6.95
C VAL A 56 -0.12 7.56 8.07
N LYS A 57 -0.22 8.01 9.33
CA LYS A 57 -0.02 7.14 10.50
C LYS A 57 -1.09 6.05 10.58
N GLU A 58 -2.34 6.41 10.30
CA GLU A 58 -3.44 5.44 10.21
C GLU A 58 -3.17 4.41 9.10
N ALA A 59 -2.82 4.87 7.89
CA ALA A 59 -2.54 4.00 6.77
C ALA A 59 -1.35 3.05 7.01
N GLN A 60 -0.28 3.52 7.65
CA GLN A 60 0.83 2.65 8.07
C GLN A 60 0.39 1.58 9.08
N THR A 61 -0.52 1.94 9.99
CA THR A 61 -1.13 1.00 10.94
C THR A 61 -2.01 -0.03 10.21
N GLU A 62 -2.79 0.40 9.23
CA GLU A 62 -3.62 -0.47 8.39
C GLU A 62 -2.77 -1.46 7.58
N CYS A 63 -1.63 -1.03 7.02
CA CYS A 63 -0.68 -1.90 6.32
C CYS A 63 -0.18 -3.04 7.23
N ILE A 64 0.27 -2.70 8.44
CA ILE A 64 0.76 -3.69 9.41
C ILE A 64 -0.38 -4.61 9.87
N ASN A 65 -1.54 -4.04 10.18
CA ASN A 65 -2.71 -4.80 10.62
C ASN A 65 -3.19 -5.78 9.55
N SER A 66 -3.21 -5.39 8.27
CA SER A 66 -3.62 -6.29 7.20
C SER A 66 -2.69 -7.49 7.09
N ILE A 67 -1.37 -7.29 7.26
CA ILE A 67 -0.39 -8.37 7.25
C ILE A 67 -0.62 -9.33 8.42
N TYR A 68 -0.80 -8.81 9.63
CA TYR A 68 -1.08 -9.65 10.81
C TYR A 68 -2.39 -10.41 10.70
N MET A 69 -3.45 -9.77 10.21
CA MET A 69 -4.74 -10.42 9.96
C MET A 69 -4.60 -11.57 8.95
N CYS A 70 -3.84 -11.37 7.88
CA CYS A 70 -3.55 -12.42 6.90
C CYS A 70 -2.80 -13.59 7.54
N ALA A 71 -1.74 -13.31 8.31
CA ALA A 71 -0.95 -14.34 8.99
C ALA A 71 -1.78 -15.19 9.97
N GLN A 72 -2.81 -14.58 10.56
CA GLN A 72 -3.70 -15.22 11.53
C GLN A 72 -4.89 -15.95 10.88
N GLY A 73 -5.10 -15.83 9.56
CA GLY A 73 -6.22 -16.44 8.84
C GLY A 73 -7.49 -15.59 8.77
N PHE A 74 -7.44 -14.31 9.14
CA PHE A 74 -8.53 -13.34 8.97
C PHE A 74 -8.47 -12.69 7.57
N TYR A 75 -8.57 -13.52 6.51
CA TYR A 75 -8.27 -13.09 5.14
C TYR A 75 -9.20 -11.99 4.61
N LYS A 76 -10.49 -12.05 4.93
CA LYS A 76 -11.45 -11.01 4.51
C LYS A 76 -11.12 -9.67 5.14
N GLU A 77 -10.86 -9.67 6.45
CA GLU A 77 -10.51 -8.49 7.24
C GLU A 77 -9.15 -7.93 6.80
N ALA A 78 -8.19 -8.81 6.51
CA ALA A 78 -6.90 -8.44 5.95
C ALA A 78 -7.05 -7.67 4.63
N ILE A 79 -7.82 -8.22 3.68
CA ILE A 79 -8.03 -7.60 2.36
C ILE A 79 -8.84 -6.30 2.49
N THR A 80 -9.82 -6.25 3.39
CA THR A 80 -10.59 -5.04 3.68
C THR A 80 -9.69 -3.93 4.24
N THR A 81 -8.84 -4.27 5.21
CA THR A 81 -7.90 -3.32 5.84
C THR A 81 -6.84 -2.85 4.83
N MET A 82 -6.36 -3.74 3.97
CA MET A 82 -5.41 -3.42 2.91
C MET A 82 -6.00 -2.44 1.87
N ARG A 83 -7.31 -2.52 1.58
CA ARG A 83 -7.99 -1.52 0.75
C ARG A 83 -7.98 -0.15 1.41
N GLN A 84 -8.21 -0.07 2.73
CA GLN A 84 -8.15 1.20 3.46
C GLN A 84 -6.74 1.78 3.42
N PHE A 85 -5.71 0.95 3.61
CA PHE A 85 -4.31 1.35 3.44
C PHE A 85 -4.06 2.02 2.07
N LEU A 86 -4.53 1.40 0.98
CA LEU A 86 -4.44 1.97 -0.38
C LEU A 86 -5.17 3.32 -0.47
N GLU A 87 -6.45 3.37 -0.06
CA GLU A 87 -7.28 4.58 -0.15
C GLU A 87 -6.65 5.73 0.66
N HIS A 88 -6.25 5.46 1.90
CA HIS A 88 -5.73 6.47 2.82
C HIS A 88 -4.34 6.97 2.42
N MET A 89 -3.43 6.10 1.98
CA MET A 89 -2.13 6.54 1.48
C MET A 89 -2.28 7.41 0.24
N LEU A 90 -3.01 6.96 -0.78
CA LEU A 90 -3.15 7.72 -2.02
C LEU A 90 -3.87 9.06 -1.78
N PHE A 91 -4.87 9.07 -0.90
CA PHE A 91 -5.55 10.30 -0.52
C PHE A 91 -4.64 11.26 0.26
N ALA A 92 -3.84 10.77 1.20
CA ALA A 92 -2.88 11.61 1.93
C ALA A 92 -1.83 12.23 1.00
N ILE A 93 -1.31 11.45 0.04
CA ILE A 93 -0.38 11.96 -0.99
C ILE A 93 -1.09 13.00 -1.85
N LEU A 94 -2.35 12.80 -2.25
CA LEU A 94 -3.12 13.79 -2.99
C LEU A 94 -3.35 15.08 -2.19
N LEU A 95 -3.69 14.99 -0.90
CA LEU A 95 -3.85 16.14 -0.01
C LEU A 95 -2.55 16.95 0.14
N SER A 96 -1.39 16.30 0.05
CA SER A 96 -0.08 16.97 0.12
C SER A 96 0.16 17.98 -1.01
N THR A 97 -0.67 17.98 -2.06
CA THR A 97 -0.58 18.95 -3.17
C THR A 97 -1.27 20.28 -2.87
N ASN A 98 -2.15 20.34 -1.87
CA ASN A 98 -3.04 21.48 -1.67
C ASN A 98 -3.38 21.68 -0.19
N ASP A 99 -2.72 22.66 0.44
CA ASP A 99 -2.92 23.04 1.85
C ASP A 99 -4.39 23.41 2.15
N TYR A 100 -5.09 24.06 1.22
CA TYR A 100 -6.50 24.40 1.40
C TYR A 100 -7.38 23.15 1.48
N ARG A 101 -7.19 22.16 0.59
CA ARG A 101 -7.92 20.88 0.64
C ARG A 101 -7.59 20.09 1.90
N TYR A 102 -6.31 20.08 2.31
CA TYR A 102 -5.90 19.46 3.57
C TYR A 102 -6.62 20.09 4.77
N LYS A 103 -6.67 21.43 4.85
CA LYS A 103 -7.40 22.13 5.92
C LYS A 103 -8.90 21.90 5.86
N LEU A 104 -9.51 21.85 4.68
CA LEU A 104 -10.93 21.50 4.54
C LEU A 104 -11.22 20.09 5.06
N TRP A 105 -10.35 19.13 4.79
CA TRP A 105 -10.46 17.78 5.32
C TRP A 105 -10.37 17.77 6.85
N GLN A 106 -9.40 18.49 7.42
CA GLN A 106 -9.23 18.61 8.88
C GLN A 106 -10.47 19.18 9.60
N VAL A 107 -11.25 20.05 8.94
CA VAL A 107 -12.49 20.62 9.51
C VAL A 107 -13.76 19.88 9.08
N GLY A 108 -13.64 18.71 8.45
CA GLY A 108 -14.77 17.88 8.03
C GLY A 108 -15.62 18.50 6.91
N ARG A 109 -15.00 19.31 6.04
CA ARG A 109 -15.65 19.96 4.88
C ARG A 109 -15.19 19.39 3.53
N TYR A 110 -14.39 18.34 3.59
CA TYR A 110 -13.87 17.65 2.43
C TYR A 110 -13.60 16.20 2.81
N ASP A 111 -14.12 15.27 2.02
CA ASP A 111 -14.02 13.84 2.29
C ASP A 111 -13.16 13.15 1.24
N MET A 112 -12.63 11.99 1.62
CA MET A 112 -11.92 11.12 0.70
C MET A 112 -12.88 10.61 -0.39
N SER A 113 -12.44 10.66 -1.64
CA SER A 113 -13.21 10.20 -2.80
C SER A 113 -12.34 9.36 -3.70
N TRP A 114 -12.67 8.07 -3.84
CA TRP A 114 -11.95 7.17 -4.73
C TRP A 114 -11.97 7.69 -6.18
N THR A 115 -13.12 8.16 -6.66
CA THR A 115 -13.26 8.74 -8.01
C THR A 115 -12.29 9.89 -8.24
N GLN A 116 -12.02 10.70 -7.22
CA GLN A 116 -11.02 11.77 -7.33
C GLN A 116 -9.59 11.23 -7.34
N ILE A 117 -9.29 10.24 -6.50
CA ILE A 117 -7.96 9.64 -6.43
C ILE A 117 -7.56 9.06 -7.79
N VAL A 118 -8.50 8.41 -8.48
CA VAL A 118 -8.28 7.78 -9.81
C VAL A 118 -8.81 8.59 -10.99
N ASP A 119 -8.98 9.91 -10.82
CA ASP A 119 -9.27 10.82 -11.93
C ASP A 119 -8.12 10.77 -12.95
N ASP A 120 -8.46 10.64 -14.23
CA ASP A 120 -7.49 10.38 -15.30
C ASP A 120 -6.62 11.60 -15.63
N GLN A 121 -7.05 12.80 -15.26
CA GLN A 121 -6.29 14.03 -15.46
C GLN A 121 -5.60 14.49 -14.17
N ASN A 122 -6.36 14.65 -13.09
CA ASN A 122 -5.95 15.32 -11.86
C ASN A 122 -5.82 14.38 -10.65
N GLY A 123 -6.12 13.09 -10.83
CA GLY A 123 -5.91 12.08 -9.81
C GLY A 123 -4.43 11.82 -9.59
N ILE A 124 -4.10 10.99 -8.61
CA ILE A 124 -2.71 10.75 -8.20
C ILE A 124 -1.84 10.15 -9.31
N PHE A 125 -2.47 9.42 -10.24
CA PHE A 125 -1.85 8.84 -11.43
C PHE A 125 -2.35 9.49 -12.72
N GLY A 126 -3.05 10.62 -12.63
CA GLY A 126 -3.57 11.33 -13.79
C GLY A 126 -2.46 11.98 -14.62
N THR A 127 -2.70 12.19 -15.91
CA THR A 127 -1.69 12.67 -16.84
C THR A 127 -1.14 14.05 -16.44
N GLN A 128 -2.00 14.97 -15.98
CA GLN A 128 -1.55 16.30 -15.54
C GLN A 128 -0.75 16.22 -14.24
N PHE A 129 -1.16 15.34 -13.32
CA PHE A 129 -0.45 15.15 -12.05
C PHE A 129 0.98 14.67 -12.31
N ILE A 130 1.13 13.60 -13.11
CA ILE A 130 2.45 13.05 -13.47
C ILE A 130 3.28 14.11 -14.19
N ARG A 131 2.73 14.79 -15.20
CA ARG A 131 3.45 15.81 -15.96
C ARG A 131 4.00 16.95 -15.09
N VAL A 132 3.28 17.32 -14.02
CA VAL A 132 3.70 18.40 -13.12
C VAL A 132 4.81 17.96 -12.16
N TYR A 133 4.77 16.71 -11.67
CA TYR A 133 5.68 16.26 -10.61
C TYR A 133 6.82 15.35 -11.08
N ALA A 134 6.67 14.71 -12.23
CA ALA A 134 7.63 13.77 -12.82
C ALA A 134 7.52 13.79 -14.36
N GLU A 135 7.93 14.92 -14.96
CA GLU A 135 7.83 15.16 -16.42
C GLU A 135 8.64 14.17 -17.27
N ASP A 136 9.58 13.45 -16.66
CA ASP A 136 10.42 12.42 -17.26
C ASP A 136 9.69 11.08 -17.44
N LEU A 137 8.49 10.91 -16.88
CA LEU A 137 7.69 9.70 -17.04
C LEU A 137 6.86 9.72 -18.32
N ASP A 138 6.85 8.58 -19.02
CA ASP A 138 6.01 8.36 -20.21
C ASP A 138 4.51 8.43 -19.86
N GLU A 139 3.70 9.05 -20.73
CA GLU A 139 2.24 9.09 -20.58
C GLU A 139 1.61 7.68 -20.47
N VAL A 140 2.23 6.65 -21.07
CA VAL A 140 1.82 5.24 -20.92
C VAL A 140 1.79 4.81 -19.45
N ARG A 141 2.67 5.36 -18.60
CA ARG A 141 2.71 5.06 -17.16
C ARG A 141 1.43 5.48 -16.45
N SER A 142 0.81 6.59 -16.87
CA SER A 142 -0.47 7.05 -16.31
C SER A 142 -1.57 5.99 -16.50
N VAL A 143 -1.68 5.45 -17.72
CA VAL A 143 -2.67 4.43 -18.08
C VAL A 143 -2.43 3.12 -17.31
N GLU A 144 -1.17 2.69 -17.23
CA GLU A 144 -0.77 1.50 -16.46
C GLU A 144 -1.18 1.61 -14.99
N LEU A 145 -0.74 2.68 -14.32
CA LEU A 145 -0.98 2.88 -12.89
C LEU A 145 -2.48 3.01 -12.58
N LEU A 146 -3.23 3.75 -13.39
CA LEU A 146 -4.69 3.86 -13.23
C LEU A 146 -5.39 2.51 -13.41
N THR A 147 -4.92 1.68 -14.34
CA THR A 147 -5.48 0.34 -14.58
C THR A 147 -5.25 -0.56 -13.37
N ILE A 148 -4.00 -0.63 -12.88
CA ILE A 148 -3.65 -1.42 -11.69
C ILE A 148 -4.45 -0.95 -10.48
N ALA A 149 -4.49 0.37 -10.23
CA ALA A 149 -5.22 0.96 -9.11
C ALA A 149 -6.71 0.61 -9.13
N LYS A 150 -7.39 0.77 -10.28
CA LYS A 150 -8.81 0.45 -10.41
C LYS A 150 -9.08 -1.05 -10.24
N ASN A 151 -8.20 -1.90 -10.77
CA ASN A 151 -8.35 -3.35 -10.66
C ASN A 151 -8.18 -3.81 -9.21
N VAL A 152 -7.05 -3.52 -8.56
CA VAL A 152 -6.81 -3.99 -7.18
C VAL A 152 -7.82 -3.41 -6.19
N TYR A 153 -8.26 -2.16 -6.40
CA TYR A 153 -9.34 -1.57 -5.62
C TYR A 153 -10.65 -2.33 -5.75
N ARG A 154 -11.05 -2.67 -6.99
CA ARG A 154 -12.26 -3.43 -7.25
C ARG A 154 -12.18 -4.80 -6.59
N GLU A 155 -11.08 -5.51 -6.80
CA GLU A 155 -10.81 -6.83 -6.22
C GLU A 155 -10.97 -6.82 -4.70
N CYS A 156 -10.39 -5.83 -4.01
CA CYS A 156 -10.54 -5.71 -2.57
C CYS A 156 -11.95 -5.27 -2.15
N SER A 157 -12.59 -4.39 -2.92
CA SER A 157 -13.95 -3.87 -2.63
C SER A 157 -15.01 -4.97 -2.65
N GLU A 158 -14.83 -6.01 -3.46
CA GLU A 158 -15.77 -7.13 -3.52
C GLU A 158 -15.82 -7.93 -2.20
N TYR A 159 -14.73 -7.95 -1.42
CA TYR A 159 -14.72 -8.49 -0.05
C TYR A 159 -15.50 -7.61 0.94
N VAL A 160 -15.40 -6.28 0.79
CA VAL A 160 -16.13 -5.30 1.61
C VAL A 160 -17.62 -5.39 1.36
N HIS A 161 -18.02 -5.45 0.09
CA HIS A 161 -19.43 -5.56 -0.32
C HIS A 161 -20.03 -6.96 -0.12
N GLY A 162 -19.21 -7.94 0.28
CA GLY A 162 -19.67 -9.30 0.52
C GLY A 162 -20.15 -10.01 -0.74
N ASN A 163 -19.46 -9.79 -1.86
CA ASN A 163 -19.75 -10.49 -3.10
C ASN A 163 -19.66 -12.01 -2.89
N PHE A 164 -20.71 -12.72 -3.28
CA PHE A 164 -20.86 -14.16 -3.08
C PHE A 164 -19.66 -14.95 -3.62
N GLU A 165 -19.19 -14.62 -4.83
CA GLU A 165 -18.09 -15.35 -5.46
C GLU A 165 -16.80 -15.22 -4.64
N LYS A 166 -16.43 -14.00 -4.24
CA LYS A 166 -15.25 -13.75 -3.41
C LYS A 166 -15.34 -14.43 -2.05
N LEU A 167 -16.48 -14.30 -1.38
CA LEU A 167 -16.68 -14.91 -0.05
C LEU A 167 -16.67 -16.44 -0.11
N SER A 168 -17.18 -17.05 -1.17
CA SER A 168 -17.19 -18.50 -1.35
C SER A 168 -15.80 -19.12 -1.57
N THR A 169 -14.80 -18.29 -1.90
CA THR A 169 -13.40 -18.74 -2.05
C THR A 169 -12.60 -18.68 -0.75
N LEU A 170 -13.16 -18.12 0.32
CA LEU A 170 -12.47 -18.03 1.60
C LEU A 170 -12.68 -19.31 2.42
N PRO A 171 -11.69 -19.73 3.21
CA PRO A 171 -11.86 -20.86 4.10
C PRO A 171 -12.84 -20.53 5.22
N ASP A 172 -13.42 -21.57 5.82
CA ASP A 172 -14.22 -21.42 7.04
C ASP A 172 -13.36 -20.85 8.18
N ASN A 173 -13.99 -20.00 9.00
CA ASN A 173 -13.53 -19.49 10.30
C ASN A 173 -12.08 -19.81 10.71
N LEU A 174 -11.15 -18.89 10.44
CA LEU A 174 -9.79 -18.91 10.95
C LEU A 174 -9.00 -20.19 10.60
N LEU A 175 -9.28 -20.79 9.44
CA LEU A 175 -8.44 -21.86 8.92
C LEU A 175 -7.37 -21.27 8.00
N PHE A 176 -6.13 -21.74 8.17
CA PHE A 176 -5.06 -21.44 7.23
C PHE A 176 -5.42 -21.95 5.83
N ASP A 177 -5.26 -21.09 4.84
CA ASP A 177 -5.44 -21.39 3.42
C ASP A 177 -4.32 -20.73 2.62
N GLU A 178 -3.54 -21.56 1.94
CA GLU A 178 -2.36 -21.10 1.19
C GLU A 178 -2.75 -20.22 0.01
N SER A 179 -3.83 -20.54 -0.71
CA SER A 179 -4.31 -19.77 -1.85
C SER A 179 -4.85 -18.39 -1.44
N ALA A 180 -5.45 -18.28 -0.25
CA ALA A 180 -5.87 -17.00 0.32
C ALA A 180 -4.65 -16.12 0.68
N VAL A 181 -3.57 -16.71 1.21
CA VAL A 181 -2.31 -16.00 1.47
C VAL A 181 -1.68 -15.51 0.17
N GLU A 182 -1.61 -16.37 -0.86
CA GLU A 182 -1.06 -16.01 -2.18
C GLU A 182 -1.83 -14.84 -2.80
N ARG A 183 -3.16 -14.89 -2.75
CA ARG A 183 -4.02 -13.81 -3.25
C ARG A 183 -3.82 -12.51 -2.50
N TYR A 184 -3.71 -12.59 -1.16
CA TYR A 184 -3.38 -11.42 -0.35
C TYR A 184 -2.05 -10.80 -0.80
N ILE A 185 -1.01 -11.62 -1.00
CA ILE A 185 0.32 -11.17 -1.44
C ILE A 185 0.26 -10.53 -2.83
N GLU A 186 -0.51 -11.08 -3.76
CA GLU A 186 -0.69 -10.52 -5.10
C GLU A 186 -1.30 -9.12 -5.06
N TYR A 187 -2.37 -8.95 -4.29
CA TYR A 187 -3.01 -7.64 -4.08
C TYR A 187 -2.06 -6.68 -3.35
N PHE A 188 -1.37 -7.15 -2.31
CA PHE A 188 -0.39 -6.35 -1.58
C PHE A 188 0.73 -5.86 -2.49
N SER A 189 1.28 -6.72 -3.35
CA SER A 189 2.35 -6.35 -4.28
C SER A 189 1.89 -5.27 -5.26
N SER A 190 0.65 -5.35 -5.75
CA SER A 190 0.06 -4.32 -6.60
C SER A 190 -0.07 -2.99 -5.86
N ILE A 191 -0.54 -3.02 -4.61
CA ILE A 191 -0.69 -1.83 -3.77
C ILE A 191 0.66 -1.22 -3.41
N GLN A 192 1.62 -2.02 -3.00
CA GLN A 192 3.00 -1.63 -2.74
C GLN A 192 3.59 -0.88 -3.93
N TYR A 193 3.48 -1.44 -5.13
CA TYR A 193 3.92 -0.80 -6.36
C TYR A 193 3.25 0.57 -6.57
N LEU A 194 1.93 0.65 -6.43
CA LEU A 194 1.18 1.90 -6.56
C LEU A 194 1.60 2.97 -5.54
N ILE A 195 1.79 2.58 -4.27
CA ILE A 195 2.22 3.51 -3.22
C ILE A 195 3.64 4.02 -3.49
N CYS A 196 4.58 3.12 -3.84
CA CYS A 196 5.93 3.50 -4.22
C CYS A 196 5.94 4.47 -5.41
N MET A 197 5.16 4.20 -6.45
CA MET A 197 5.04 5.08 -7.61
C MET A 197 4.40 6.42 -7.24
N ALA A 198 3.35 6.44 -6.43
CA ALA A 198 2.71 7.69 -5.99
C ALA A 198 3.67 8.56 -5.17
N LEU A 199 4.43 7.96 -4.26
CA LEU A 199 5.46 8.66 -3.49
C LEU A 199 6.58 9.18 -4.39
N PHE A 200 7.06 8.33 -5.30
CA PHE A 200 8.10 8.68 -6.26
C PHE A 200 7.70 9.86 -7.16
N ILE A 201 6.50 9.81 -7.74
CA ILE A 201 5.96 10.88 -8.58
C ILE A 201 5.83 12.16 -7.75
N ARG A 202 5.04 12.14 -6.66
CA ARG A 202 4.72 13.36 -5.90
C ARG A 202 5.95 14.00 -5.26
N PHE A 203 6.87 13.20 -4.75
CA PHE A 203 8.04 13.66 -4.00
C PHE A 203 9.33 13.49 -4.80
N ARG A 204 9.26 13.49 -6.13
CA ARG A 204 10.43 13.34 -7.01
C ARG A 204 11.59 14.27 -6.63
N HIS A 205 11.26 15.49 -6.21
CA HIS A 205 12.23 16.53 -5.82
C HIS A 205 13.13 16.13 -4.64
N ILE A 206 12.76 15.16 -3.80
CA ILE A 206 13.60 14.72 -2.68
C ILE A 206 14.89 14.08 -3.20
N PHE A 207 14.86 13.46 -4.38
CA PHE A 207 16.01 12.81 -5.01
C PHE A 207 17.02 13.78 -5.64
N ASN A 208 16.72 15.08 -5.63
CA ASN A 208 17.70 16.11 -5.95
C ASN A 208 18.69 16.34 -4.79
N LYS A 209 18.46 15.72 -3.63
CA LYS A 209 19.33 15.80 -2.44
C LYS A 209 20.12 14.49 -2.31
N PRO A 210 21.47 14.51 -2.43
CA PRO A 210 22.29 13.28 -2.35
C PRO A 210 22.05 12.46 -1.09
N GLU A 211 21.86 13.12 0.07
CA GLU A 211 21.58 12.44 1.34
C GLU A 211 20.29 11.61 1.30
N ALA A 212 19.21 12.17 0.75
CA ALA A 212 17.93 11.48 0.64
C ALA A 212 18.01 10.34 -0.38
N THR A 213 18.70 10.56 -1.50
CA THR A 213 18.93 9.52 -2.51
C THR A 213 19.71 8.34 -1.94
N ALA A 214 20.84 8.60 -1.28
CA ALA A 214 21.65 7.54 -0.65
C ALA A 214 20.87 6.80 0.46
N ALA A 215 20.07 7.53 1.24
CA ALA A 215 19.26 6.92 2.31
C ALA A 215 18.15 6.01 1.78
N LEU A 216 17.59 6.30 0.61
CA LEU A 216 16.44 5.59 0.02
C LEU A 216 16.82 4.67 -1.14
N GLU A 217 18.09 4.62 -1.54
CA GLU A 217 18.57 3.86 -2.70
C GLU A 217 18.13 2.39 -2.66
N SER A 218 18.39 1.69 -1.55
CA SER A 218 18.00 0.28 -1.41
C SER A 218 16.50 0.08 -1.53
N ILE A 219 15.72 0.93 -0.85
CA ILE A 219 14.25 0.88 -0.86
C ILE A 219 13.72 1.05 -2.29
N ILE A 220 14.24 2.02 -3.03
CA ILE A 220 13.76 2.30 -4.38
C ILE A 220 14.21 1.21 -5.35
N SER A 221 15.44 0.72 -5.20
CA SER A 221 15.95 -0.37 -6.02
C SER A 221 15.12 -1.64 -5.85
N ASP A 222 14.83 -2.01 -4.59
CA ASP A 222 14.07 -3.22 -4.26
C ASP A 222 12.62 -3.16 -4.76
N ASN A 223 12.02 -1.97 -4.79
CA ASN A 223 10.60 -1.79 -5.13
C ASN A 223 10.35 -1.38 -6.58
N LEU A 224 11.25 -0.59 -7.19
CA LEU A 224 11.06 0.04 -8.51
C LEU A 224 12.30 -0.07 -9.41
N GLY A 225 13.38 -0.74 -9.00
CA GLY A 225 14.68 -0.72 -9.70
C GLY A 225 14.70 -1.35 -11.10
N THR A 226 13.64 -2.05 -11.50
CA THR A 226 13.49 -2.57 -12.87
C THR A 226 13.00 -1.52 -13.86
N LEU A 227 12.51 -0.37 -13.37
CA LEU A 227 11.98 0.70 -14.22
C LEU A 227 13.14 1.54 -14.81
N PRO A 228 13.13 1.83 -16.13
CA PRO A 228 14.19 2.61 -16.77
C PRO A 228 14.42 3.99 -16.12
N GLU A 229 13.36 4.69 -15.74
CA GLU A 229 13.41 5.99 -15.08
C GLU A 229 14.12 5.95 -13.71
N ILE A 230 14.03 4.81 -13.01
CA ILE A 230 14.67 4.59 -11.71
C ILE A 230 16.13 4.25 -11.90
N GLN A 231 16.45 3.40 -12.89
CA GLN A 231 17.83 3.08 -13.23
C GLN A 231 18.60 4.33 -13.64
N GLN A 232 17.97 5.21 -14.43
CA GLN A 232 18.54 6.49 -14.81
C GLN A 232 18.79 7.38 -13.59
N LEU A 233 17.81 7.51 -12.69
CA LEU A 233 17.96 8.26 -11.43
C LEU A 233 19.15 7.78 -10.60
N LEU A 234 19.24 6.47 -10.36
CA LEU A 234 20.27 5.89 -9.51
C LEU A 234 21.65 5.95 -10.17
N SER A 235 21.72 5.84 -11.50
CA SER A 235 22.99 5.99 -12.23
C SER A 235 23.58 7.40 -12.14
N LEU A 236 22.75 8.43 -12.02
CA LEU A 236 23.19 9.82 -11.86
C LEU A 236 23.67 10.13 -10.44
N GLY A 237 23.23 9.37 -9.43
CA GLY A 237 23.69 9.48 -8.04
C GLY A 237 25.00 8.75 -7.74
N GLY A 238 25.49 7.92 -8.67
CA GLY A 238 26.70 7.09 -8.50
C GLY A 238 28.01 7.74 -8.99
N VAL A 239 28.04 9.05 -9.21
CA VAL A 239 29.26 9.78 -9.59
C VAL A 239 29.71 10.66 -8.43
N ASP A 240 30.50 10.06 -7.54
CA ASP A 240 31.48 10.74 -6.69
C ASP A 240 32.88 10.19 -7.01
#